data_AF-A0A2T9JLL0-F1
#
_entry.id   AF-A0A2T9JLL0-F1
#
_cell.length_a   1.000
_cell.length_b   1.000
_cell.length_c   1.000
_cell.angle_alpha   90.00
_cell.angle_beta   90.00
_cell.angle_gamma   90.00
#
_symmetry.space_group_name_H-M   'P 1'
#
loop_
_entity.id
_entity.type
_entity.pdbx_description
1 polymer ?
#
loop_
_entity_poly.entity_id
_entity_poly.type
_entity_poly.pdbx_seq_one_letter_code
_entity_poly.pdbx_strand_id
1 'polypeptide(L)'
;MIRAKDYDGEFSLTEQLLGWALAVGMAGLFIAALLWVDARNDMRLEMAAAETRNVVAAWRMDGPPPWLTLLVGAVPFYFVPGLFGVRNWRLHPTLGRKARGRVLTLLVLVLAGATAAVAVFSGHRRGIATIDEVVWLKNREVIARAPWSAATGVALNCVEHGRSKRLKLAYVVTFAGGRRVDLSPDWGEPALHWIERLEDAPILHVVPHGAVSRGELSACVRLYARRLDEEDRRRLDGVLGLRADNPDYVG
;
A
#
# COMPACT_ATOMS: atom_id res chain seq x y z
N MET A 1 13.77 -51.61 -11.85
CA MET A 1 15.16 -51.25 -12.17
C MET A 1 15.17 -49.84 -12.76
N ILE A 2 15.26 -48.82 -11.91
CA ILE A 2 15.29 -47.41 -12.34
C ILE A 2 16.74 -47.12 -12.70
N ARG A 3 17.01 -46.90 -13.98
CA ARG A 3 18.32 -46.52 -14.51
C ARG A 3 18.65 -45.12 -13.95
N ALA A 4 19.28 -45.07 -12.79
CA ALA A 4 19.99 -43.89 -12.32
C ALA A 4 21.08 -43.63 -13.35
N LYS A 5 20.86 -42.63 -14.19
CA LYS A 5 21.84 -42.18 -15.16
C LYS A 5 22.85 -41.37 -14.37
N ASP A 6 24.06 -41.89 -14.22
CA ASP A 6 25.20 -41.19 -13.66
C ASP A 6 25.27 -39.79 -14.26
N TYR A 7 25.06 -38.79 -13.42
CA TYR A 7 25.39 -37.40 -13.70
C TYR A 7 26.50 -37.01 -12.73
N ASP A 8 27.67 -37.61 -12.95
CA ASP A 8 28.95 -37.05 -12.53
C ASP A 8 29.18 -35.80 -13.37
N GLY A 9 28.72 -34.67 -12.86
CA GLY A 9 28.94 -33.37 -13.46
C GLY A 9 29.04 -32.35 -12.36
N GLU A 10 30.26 -32.02 -11.95
CA GLU A 10 30.50 -30.76 -11.29
C GLU A 10 29.88 -29.65 -12.14
N PHE A 11 28.88 -28.96 -11.61
CA PHE A 11 28.30 -27.80 -12.27
C PHE A 11 29.41 -26.79 -12.49
N SER A 12 29.65 -26.44 -13.76
CA SER A 12 30.66 -25.44 -14.10
C SER A 12 30.33 -24.11 -13.42
N LEU A 13 31.36 -23.31 -13.14
CA LEU A 13 31.19 -21.96 -12.60
C LEU A 13 30.23 -21.12 -13.47
N THR A 14 30.24 -21.33 -14.79
CA THR A 14 29.33 -20.71 -15.76
C THR A 14 27.87 -21.11 -15.52
N GLU A 15 27.58 -22.37 -15.21
CA GLU A 15 26.22 -22.83 -14.92
C GLU A 15 25.71 -22.25 -13.58
N GLN A 16 26.58 -22.16 -12.59
CA GLN A 16 26.24 -21.56 -11.29
C GLN A 16 25.94 -20.06 -11.43
N LEU A 17 26.75 -19.33 -12.21
CA LEU A 17 26.50 -17.93 -12.56
C LEU A 17 25.20 -17.76 -13.34
N LEU A 18 24.91 -18.66 -14.28
CA LEU A 18 23.65 -18.66 -15.04
C LEU A 18 22.43 -18.82 -14.13
N GLY A 19 22.51 -19.68 -13.10
CA GLY A 19 21.46 -19.83 -12.11
C GLY A 19 21.17 -18.54 -11.33
N TRP A 20 22.21 -17.83 -10.91
CA TRP A 20 22.05 -16.52 -10.27
C TRP A 20 21.50 -15.46 -11.23
N ALA A 21 22.01 -15.40 -12.46
CA ALA A 21 21.53 -14.47 -13.48
C ALA A 21 20.04 -14.69 -13.78
N LEU A 22 19.60 -15.96 -13.87
CA LEU A 22 18.19 -16.30 -14.04
C LEU A 22 17.35 -15.92 -12.82
N ALA A 23 17.83 -16.17 -11.59
CA ALA A 23 17.13 -15.77 -10.37
C ALA A 23 16.90 -14.24 -10.33
N VAL A 24 17.97 -13.47 -10.59
CA VAL A 24 17.92 -12.00 -10.65
C VAL A 24 17.00 -11.53 -11.77
N GLY A 25 17.10 -12.12 -12.97
CA GLY A 25 16.25 -11.77 -14.11
C GLY A 25 14.76 -12.04 -13.83
N MET A 26 14.43 -13.19 -13.24
CA MET A 26 13.05 -13.53 -12.88
C MET A 26 12.49 -12.61 -11.80
N ALA A 27 13.27 -12.32 -10.75
CA ALA A 27 12.85 -11.39 -9.71
C ALA A 27 12.69 -9.96 -10.25
N GLY A 28 13.63 -9.51 -11.09
CA GLY A 28 13.56 -8.20 -11.75
C GLY A 28 12.34 -8.06 -12.66
N LEU A 29 12.05 -9.08 -13.48
CA LEU A 29 10.85 -9.11 -14.32
C LEU A 29 9.56 -9.13 -13.49
N PHE A 30 9.55 -9.88 -12.38
CA PHE A 30 8.41 -9.90 -11.46
C PHE A 30 8.16 -8.52 -10.84
N ILE A 31 9.21 -7.86 -10.33
CA ILE A 31 9.12 -6.50 -9.79
C ILE A 31 8.64 -5.51 -10.87
N ALA A 32 9.21 -5.57 -12.07
CA ALA A 32 8.81 -4.71 -13.18
C ALA A 32 7.33 -4.91 -13.55
N ALA A 33 6.86 -6.17 -13.56
CA ALA A 33 5.46 -6.48 -13.82
C ALA A 33 4.53 -5.92 -12.74
N LEU A 34 4.92 -5.99 -11.46
CA LEU A 34 4.15 -5.41 -10.36
C LEU A 34 4.10 -3.88 -10.43
N LEU A 35 5.23 -3.22 -10.71
CA LEU A 35 5.27 -1.78 -10.91
C LEU A 35 4.39 -1.34 -12.08
N TRP A 36 4.36 -2.13 -13.16
CA TRP A 36 3.47 -1.88 -14.28
C TRP A 36 1.99 -2.04 -13.91
N VAL A 37 1.64 -3.07 -13.12
CA VAL A 37 0.27 -3.26 -12.59
C VAL A 37 -0.13 -2.08 -11.70
N ASP A 38 0.79 -1.62 -10.85
CA ASP A 38 0.57 -0.50 -9.94
C ASP A 38 0.31 0.80 -10.72
N ALA A 39 1.20 1.15 -11.65
CA ALA A 39 1.04 2.32 -12.53
C ALA A 39 -0.27 2.26 -13.34
N ARG A 40 -0.63 1.09 -13.88
CA ARG A 40 -1.89 0.91 -14.62
C ARG A 40 -3.12 1.14 -13.72
N ASN A 41 -3.04 0.73 -12.45
CA ASN A 41 -4.11 0.91 -11.50
C ASN A 41 -4.24 2.37 -11.04
N ASP A 42 -3.12 3.07 -10.89
CA ASP A 42 -3.12 4.50 -10.57
C ASP A 42 -3.70 5.32 -11.74
N MET A 43 -3.31 5.04 -12.99
CA MET A 43 -3.95 5.68 -14.16
C MET A 43 -5.47 5.47 -14.19
N ARG A 44 -5.94 4.28 -13.80
CA ARG A 44 -7.39 4.01 -13.73
C ARG A 44 -8.07 4.77 -12.60
N LEU A 45 -7.37 5.01 -11.48
CA LEU A 45 -7.88 5.82 -10.38
C LEU A 45 -7.98 7.29 -10.81
N GLU A 46 -6.94 7.82 -11.44
CA GLU A 46 -6.91 9.17 -12.01
C GLU A 46 -8.04 9.39 -13.02
N MET A 47 -8.27 8.44 -13.94
CA MET A 47 -9.40 8.51 -14.87
C MET A 47 -10.76 8.56 -14.15
N ALA A 48 -10.96 7.71 -13.14
CA ALA A 48 -12.22 7.69 -12.37
C ALA A 48 -12.42 9.00 -11.56
N ALA A 49 -11.33 9.56 -11.05
CA ALA A 49 -11.34 10.87 -10.39
C ALA A 49 -11.69 11.98 -11.38
N ALA A 50 -11.11 11.98 -12.59
CA ALA A 50 -11.39 12.97 -13.62
C ALA A 50 -12.85 12.94 -14.14
N GLU A 51 -13.48 11.76 -14.14
CA GLU A 51 -14.90 11.59 -14.52
C GLU A 51 -15.87 12.08 -13.43
N THR A 52 -15.40 12.27 -12.20
CA THR A 52 -16.23 12.65 -11.06
C THR A 52 -16.11 14.17 -10.83
N ARG A 53 -17.24 14.87 -10.64
CA ARG A 53 -17.19 16.31 -10.32
C ARG A 53 -16.73 16.53 -8.88
N ASN A 54 -16.03 17.64 -8.66
CA ASN A 54 -15.65 18.10 -7.33
C ASN A 54 -14.82 17.08 -6.53
N VAL A 55 -14.01 16.27 -7.22
CA VAL A 55 -13.10 15.33 -6.54
C VAL A 55 -12.02 16.12 -5.84
N VAL A 56 -11.80 15.75 -4.58
CA VAL A 56 -10.70 16.28 -3.79
C VAL A 56 -9.71 15.18 -3.42
N ALA A 57 -10.15 13.93 -3.41
CA ALA A 57 -9.34 12.83 -2.93
C ALA A 57 -9.73 11.53 -3.63
N ALA A 58 -8.75 10.71 -4.00
CA ALA A 58 -8.99 9.40 -4.56
C ALA A 58 -7.92 8.43 -4.08
N TRP A 59 -8.32 7.23 -3.65
CA TRP A 59 -7.39 6.24 -3.11
C TRP A 59 -7.81 4.81 -3.46
N ARG A 60 -6.85 3.90 -3.37
CA ARG A 60 -7.07 2.46 -3.48
C ARG A 60 -7.32 1.89 -2.08
N MET A 61 -8.39 1.12 -1.91
CA MET A 61 -8.75 0.61 -0.59
C MET A 61 -7.96 -0.63 -0.16
N ASP A 62 -7.49 -1.46 -1.09
CA ASP A 62 -6.77 -2.68 -0.75
C ASP A 62 -5.78 -3.08 -1.85
N GLY A 63 -4.60 -3.50 -1.42
CA GLY A 63 -3.63 -4.26 -2.20
C GLY A 63 -3.17 -5.48 -1.39
N PRO A 64 -2.65 -6.54 -2.03
CA PRO A 64 -2.09 -7.67 -1.29
C PRO A 64 -1.00 -7.16 -0.33
N PRO A 65 -0.86 -7.79 0.86
CA PRO A 65 0.10 -7.31 1.86
C PRO A 65 1.51 -7.23 1.27
N PRO A 66 2.29 -6.17 1.55
CA PRO A 66 3.61 -5.98 0.96
C PRO A 66 4.57 -7.13 1.26
N TRP A 67 4.40 -7.80 2.41
CA TRP A 67 5.18 -8.98 2.77
C TRP A 67 4.93 -10.18 1.84
N LEU A 68 3.71 -10.34 1.31
CA LEU A 68 3.36 -11.44 0.41
C LEU A 68 4.10 -11.28 -0.93
N THR A 69 4.18 -10.05 -1.41
CA THR A 69 4.95 -9.69 -2.61
C THR A 69 6.45 -9.96 -2.42
N LEU A 70 7.01 -9.62 -1.26
CA LEU A 70 8.41 -9.89 -0.93
C LEU A 70 8.70 -11.40 -0.89
N LEU A 71 7.83 -12.19 -0.26
CA LEU A 71 7.98 -13.65 -0.21
C LEU A 71 7.96 -14.27 -1.61
N VAL A 72 7.00 -13.90 -2.45
CA VAL A 72 6.89 -14.40 -3.83
C VAL A 72 8.09 -13.98 -4.67
N GLY A 73 8.54 -12.71 -4.55
CA GLY A 73 9.71 -12.20 -5.24
C GLY A 73 11.04 -12.84 -4.80
N ALA A 74 11.09 -13.40 -3.59
CA ALA A 74 12.26 -14.10 -3.07
C ALA A 74 12.36 -15.56 -3.58
N VAL A 75 11.24 -16.18 -4.02
CA VAL A 75 11.20 -17.58 -4.47
C VAL A 75 12.26 -17.90 -5.54
N PRO A 76 12.52 -17.08 -6.58
CA PRO A 76 13.56 -17.36 -7.56
C PRO A 76 14.94 -17.55 -6.94
N PHE A 77 15.27 -16.79 -5.89
CA PHE A 77 16.54 -16.93 -5.20
C PHE A 77 16.63 -18.26 -4.44
N TYR A 78 15.53 -18.76 -3.87
CA TYR A 78 15.46 -20.05 -3.17
C TYR A 78 15.58 -21.27 -4.08
N PHE A 79 14.97 -21.21 -5.27
CA PHE A 79 14.85 -22.38 -6.12
C PHE A 79 15.84 -22.40 -7.28
N VAL A 80 16.12 -21.26 -7.93
CA VAL A 80 16.90 -21.26 -9.18
C VAL A 80 18.38 -21.58 -8.94
N PRO A 81 19.13 -20.93 -8.03
CA PRO A 81 20.54 -21.26 -7.78
C PRO A 81 20.75 -22.74 -7.40
N GLY A 82 19.80 -23.33 -6.66
CA GLY A 82 19.81 -24.74 -6.29
C GLY A 82 19.70 -25.70 -7.46
N LEU A 83 18.91 -25.36 -8.49
CA LEU A 83 18.79 -26.14 -9.73
C LEU A 83 20.06 -26.13 -10.58
N PHE A 84 20.91 -25.12 -10.39
CA PHE A 84 22.19 -24.93 -11.08
C PHE A 84 23.41 -25.25 -10.20
N GLY A 85 23.20 -25.98 -9.09
CA GLY A 85 24.27 -26.66 -8.38
C GLY A 85 25.03 -25.84 -7.35
N VAL A 86 24.56 -24.64 -7.00
CA VAL A 86 25.15 -23.78 -5.96
C VAL A 86 25.15 -24.53 -4.62
N ARG A 87 26.36 -24.78 -4.09
CA ARG A 87 26.64 -25.78 -3.03
C ARG A 87 25.78 -25.63 -1.77
N ASN A 88 25.46 -24.41 -1.35
CA ASN A 88 24.66 -24.14 -0.14
C ASN A 88 23.14 -24.15 -0.36
N TRP A 89 22.67 -24.28 -1.61
CA TRP A 89 21.25 -24.16 -1.99
C TRP A 89 20.75 -25.41 -2.75
N ARG A 90 21.50 -26.52 -2.73
CA ARG A 90 21.14 -27.76 -3.44
C ARG A 90 19.90 -28.39 -2.80
N LEU A 91 18.73 -28.15 -3.38
CA LEU A 91 17.46 -28.74 -2.96
C LEU A 91 17.37 -30.26 -3.23
N HIS A 92 18.13 -30.78 -4.21
CA HIS A 92 18.23 -32.21 -4.49
C HIS A 92 19.55 -32.51 -5.21
N PRO A 93 20.23 -33.65 -4.93
CA PRO A 93 21.36 -34.10 -5.74
C PRO A 93 20.88 -34.35 -7.17
N THR A 94 21.26 -33.43 -8.06
CA THR A 94 21.16 -33.52 -9.53
C THR A 94 19.78 -33.84 -10.13
N LEU A 95 18.86 -32.87 -10.11
CA LEU A 95 17.72 -32.89 -11.02
C LEU A 95 18.22 -32.88 -12.48
N GLY A 96 17.77 -33.84 -13.30
CA GLY A 96 18.12 -33.91 -14.72
C GLY A 96 17.60 -32.71 -15.53
N ARG A 97 18.21 -32.42 -16.69
CA ARG A 97 17.92 -31.23 -17.52
C ARG A 97 16.42 -31.03 -17.83
N LYS A 98 15.68 -32.11 -18.10
CA LYS A 98 14.23 -32.07 -18.35
C LYS A 98 13.42 -31.68 -17.09
N ALA A 99 13.85 -32.13 -15.91
CA ALA A 99 13.19 -31.80 -14.64
C ALA A 99 13.47 -30.34 -14.24
N ARG A 100 14.70 -29.84 -14.46
CA ARG A 100 15.03 -28.42 -14.24
C ARG A 100 14.13 -27.49 -15.05
N GLY A 101 13.93 -27.81 -16.34
CA GLY A 101 13.03 -27.04 -17.21
C GLY A 101 11.60 -26.99 -16.67
N ARG A 102 11.05 -28.12 -16.21
CA ARG A 102 9.69 -28.18 -15.61
C ARG A 102 9.58 -27.32 -14.35
N VAL A 103 10.58 -27.38 -13.46
CA VAL A 103 10.59 -26.56 -12.24
C VAL A 103 10.67 -25.07 -12.58
N LEU A 104 11.51 -24.68 -13.54
CA LEU A 104 11.58 -23.30 -14.03
C LEU A 104 10.24 -22.83 -14.63
N THR A 105 9.60 -23.66 -15.46
CA THR A 105 8.27 -23.34 -16.02
C THR A 105 7.23 -23.18 -14.91
N LEU A 106 7.21 -24.07 -13.92
CA LEU A 106 6.30 -23.98 -12.79
C LEU A 106 6.55 -22.73 -11.97
N LEU A 107 7.81 -22.36 -11.74
CA LEU A 107 8.20 -21.12 -11.07
C LEU A 107 7.70 -19.89 -11.83
N VAL A 108 7.89 -19.85 -13.16
CA VAL A 108 7.36 -18.78 -14.02
C VAL A 108 5.83 -18.71 -13.93
N LEU A 109 5.13 -19.85 -13.96
CA LEU A 109 3.67 -19.88 -13.83
C LEU A 109 3.20 -19.38 -12.47
N VAL A 110 3.91 -19.69 -11.38
CA VAL A 110 3.62 -19.19 -10.03
C VAL A 110 3.81 -17.67 -9.97
N LEU A 111 4.91 -17.14 -10.50
CA LEU A 111 5.14 -15.69 -10.55
C LEU A 111 4.07 -14.99 -11.39
N ALA A 112 3.74 -15.53 -12.57
CA ALA A 112 2.71 -14.99 -13.43
C ALA A 112 1.32 -15.03 -12.76
N GLY A 113 0.98 -16.14 -12.11
CA GLY A 113 -0.26 -16.30 -11.34
C GLY A 113 -0.34 -15.31 -10.18
N ALA A 114 0.76 -15.08 -9.47
CA ALA A 114 0.83 -14.09 -8.40
C ALA A 114 0.65 -12.67 -8.94
N THR A 115 1.32 -12.29 -10.03
CA THR A 115 1.13 -11.00 -10.69
C THR A 115 -0.32 -10.81 -11.17
N ALA A 116 -0.92 -11.85 -11.76
CA ALA A 116 -2.32 -11.82 -12.19
C ALA A 116 -3.28 -11.67 -11.00
N ALA A 117 -3.04 -12.39 -9.90
CA ALA A 117 -3.81 -12.23 -8.67
C ALA A 117 -3.68 -10.80 -8.13
N VAL A 118 -2.48 -10.23 -8.07
CA VAL A 118 -2.29 -8.82 -7.69
C VAL A 118 -3.08 -7.91 -8.62
N ALA A 119 -3.02 -8.09 -9.94
CA ALA A 119 -3.76 -7.26 -10.88
C ALA A 119 -5.29 -7.37 -10.75
N VAL A 120 -5.80 -8.54 -10.35
CA VAL A 120 -7.24 -8.79 -10.16
C VAL A 120 -7.72 -8.34 -8.78
N PHE A 121 -6.90 -8.39 -7.73
CA PHE A 121 -7.32 -8.00 -6.39
C PHE A 121 -6.98 -6.54 -6.06
N SER A 122 -5.85 -6.02 -6.57
CA SER A 122 -5.47 -4.63 -6.40
C SER A 122 -6.24 -3.73 -7.39
N GLY A 123 -6.74 -2.60 -6.89
CA GLY A 123 -7.36 -1.57 -7.74
C GLY A 123 -8.82 -1.84 -8.16
N HIS A 124 -9.44 -2.93 -7.72
CA HIS A 124 -10.87 -3.17 -7.92
C HIS A 124 -11.70 -2.31 -6.98
N ARG A 125 -11.24 -2.15 -5.73
CA ARG A 125 -11.89 -1.32 -4.71
C ARG A 125 -11.18 0.02 -4.59
N ARG A 126 -11.96 1.09 -4.72
CA ARG A 126 -11.46 2.47 -4.70
C ARG A 126 -12.38 3.33 -3.84
N GLY A 127 -11.81 4.33 -3.22
CA GLY A 127 -12.56 5.43 -2.63
C GLY A 127 -12.33 6.69 -3.43
N ILE A 128 -13.40 7.45 -3.62
CA ILE A 128 -13.36 8.83 -4.13
C ILE A 128 -14.05 9.69 -3.07
N ALA A 129 -13.37 10.74 -2.64
CA ALA A 129 -13.93 11.77 -1.80
C ALA A 129 -14.15 13.02 -2.64
N THR A 130 -15.40 13.47 -2.67
CA THR A 130 -15.82 14.72 -3.30
C THR A 130 -16.11 15.75 -2.20
N ILE A 131 -16.31 17.00 -2.60
CA ILE A 131 -16.73 18.08 -1.69
C ILE A 131 -17.92 17.66 -0.82
N ASP A 132 -18.89 16.94 -1.39
CA ASP A 132 -20.18 16.67 -0.73
C ASP A 132 -20.27 15.27 -0.09
N GLU A 133 -19.58 14.28 -0.66
CA GLU A 133 -19.74 12.88 -0.25
C GLU A 133 -18.49 12.03 -0.46
N VAL A 134 -18.53 10.84 0.13
CA VAL A 134 -17.58 9.76 -0.16
C VAL A 134 -18.29 8.69 -0.97
N VAL A 135 -17.64 8.28 -2.06
CA VAL A 135 -18.09 7.23 -2.96
C VAL A 135 -17.09 6.08 -2.93
N TRP A 136 -17.57 4.89 -2.60
CA TRP A 136 -16.80 3.66 -2.73
C TRP A 136 -17.20 2.92 -4.00
N LEU A 137 -16.18 2.57 -4.78
CA LEU A 137 -16.32 1.94 -6.09
C LEU A 137 -15.76 0.52 -6.07
N LYS A 138 -16.45 -0.40 -6.75
CA LYS A 138 -15.92 -1.71 -7.16
C LYS A 138 -16.08 -1.85 -8.66
N ASN A 139 -14.99 -2.02 -9.40
CA ASN A 139 -15.04 -2.20 -10.87
C ASN A 139 -15.80 -1.08 -11.62
N ARG A 140 -15.68 0.18 -11.16
CA ARG A 140 -16.43 1.37 -11.62
C ARG A 140 -17.88 1.46 -11.15
N GLU A 141 -18.44 0.42 -10.54
CA GLU A 141 -19.76 0.47 -9.95
C GLU A 141 -19.69 1.05 -8.54
N VAL A 142 -20.66 1.90 -8.21
CA VAL A 142 -20.85 2.43 -6.87
C VAL A 142 -21.38 1.32 -5.97
N ILE A 143 -20.59 0.94 -4.97
CA ILE A 143 -21.00 -0.05 -3.95
C ILE A 143 -21.52 0.61 -2.68
N ALA A 144 -21.14 1.86 -2.43
CA ALA A 144 -21.64 2.65 -1.31
C ALA A 144 -21.40 4.13 -1.57
N ARG A 145 -22.27 4.97 -0.98
CA ARG A 145 -22.06 6.40 -0.83
C ARG A 145 -22.43 6.82 0.58
N ALA A 146 -21.73 7.81 1.10
CA ALA A 146 -22.09 8.43 2.37
C ALA A 146 -21.75 9.93 2.31
N PRO A 147 -22.69 10.81 2.70
CA PRO A 147 -22.37 12.21 2.91
C PRO A 147 -21.40 12.35 4.09
N TRP A 148 -20.63 13.43 4.13
CA TRP A 148 -19.69 13.68 5.25
C TRP A 148 -20.39 13.76 6.61
N SER A 149 -21.63 14.24 6.65
CA SER A 149 -22.47 14.25 7.86
C SER A 149 -22.83 12.86 8.40
N ALA A 150 -22.66 11.80 7.60
CA ALA A 150 -22.83 10.41 8.05
C ALA A 150 -21.54 9.80 8.63
N ALA A 151 -20.47 10.59 8.76
CA ALA A 151 -19.26 10.16 9.45
C ALA A 151 -19.61 9.82 10.91
N THR A 152 -19.05 8.72 11.40
CA THR A 152 -19.22 8.25 12.79
C THR A 152 -18.01 8.58 13.66
N GLY A 153 -16.99 9.21 13.09
CA GLY A 153 -15.81 9.64 13.81
C GLY A 153 -14.66 10.00 12.89
N VAL A 154 -13.77 10.85 13.38
CA VAL A 154 -12.58 11.33 12.66
C VAL A 154 -11.37 11.12 13.55
N ALA A 155 -10.35 10.45 13.03
CA ALA A 155 -9.09 10.23 13.71
C ALA A 155 -7.94 10.90 12.98
N LEU A 156 -6.99 11.48 13.71
CA LEU A 156 -5.81 12.09 13.11
C LEU A 156 -4.60 11.20 13.26
N ASN A 157 -3.81 11.20 12.21
CA ASN A 157 -2.60 10.43 12.14
C ASN A 157 -1.45 11.30 11.62
N CYS A 158 -0.23 10.86 11.86
CA CYS A 158 0.92 11.41 11.18
C CYS A 158 1.60 10.32 10.37
N VAL A 159 1.64 10.48 9.05
CA VAL A 159 2.22 9.50 8.14
C VAL A 159 3.48 10.07 7.50
N GLU A 160 4.53 9.27 7.42
CA GLU A 160 5.67 9.60 6.56
C GLU A 160 5.24 9.45 5.09
N HIS A 161 5.31 10.54 4.33
CA HIS A 161 4.92 10.49 2.92
C HIS A 161 6.14 10.55 1.98
N GLY A 162 6.27 9.48 1.19
CA GLY A 162 7.27 9.35 0.13
C GLY A 162 8.72 9.20 0.62
N ARG A 163 9.68 9.28 -0.31
CA ARG A 163 11.12 9.13 -0.03
C ARG A 163 11.70 10.21 0.90
N SER A 164 10.96 11.30 1.12
CA SER A 164 11.43 12.44 1.90
C SER A 164 11.38 12.23 3.42
N LYS A 165 10.74 11.14 3.90
CA LYS A 165 10.46 10.89 5.33
C LYS A 165 9.84 12.08 6.07
N ARG A 166 9.23 13.02 5.35
CA ARG A 166 8.56 14.16 5.98
C ARG A 166 7.27 13.65 6.58
N LEU A 167 7.16 13.84 7.89
CA LEU A 167 5.94 13.65 8.67
C LEU A 167 4.85 14.58 8.13
N LYS A 168 3.71 14.00 7.76
CA LYS A 168 2.53 14.73 7.27
C LYS A 168 1.32 14.35 8.10
N LEU A 169 0.50 15.35 8.41
CA LEU A 169 -0.79 15.11 9.02
C LEU A 169 -1.65 14.33 8.01
N ALA A 170 -2.37 13.32 8.49
CA ALA A 170 -3.39 12.59 7.77
C ALA A 170 -4.60 12.45 8.70
N TYR A 171 -5.77 12.21 8.14
CA TYR A 171 -6.98 11.99 8.93
C TYR A 171 -7.78 10.84 8.34
N VAL A 172 -8.27 9.98 9.22
CA VAL A 172 -9.06 8.81 8.93
C VAL A 172 -10.49 9.11 9.34
N VAL A 173 -11.36 9.27 8.35
CA VAL A 173 -12.80 9.42 8.60
C VAL A 173 -13.44 8.03 8.59
N THR A 174 -14.18 7.72 9.64
CA THR A 174 -14.88 6.45 9.81
C THR A 174 -16.37 6.62 9.55
N PHE A 175 -16.98 5.61 8.92
CA PHE A 175 -18.40 5.55 8.63
C PHE A 175 -19.01 4.26 9.20
N ALA A 176 -20.34 4.25 9.32
CA ALA A 176 -21.08 3.05 9.70
C ALA A 176 -20.71 1.83 8.83
N GLY A 177 -20.67 0.65 9.44
CA GLY A 177 -20.25 -0.59 8.76
C GLY A 177 -18.73 -0.74 8.60
N GLY A 178 -17.93 0.07 9.32
CA GLY A 178 -16.48 -0.08 9.40
C GLY A 178 -15.71 0.47 8.20
N ARG A 179 -16.37 1.23 7.31
CA ARG A 179 -15.71 1.87 6.16
C ARG A 179 -14.86 3.05 6.64
N ARG A 180 -13.73 3.24 5.98
CA ARG A 180 -12.74 4.26 6.33
C ARG A 180 -12.28 5.02 5.10
N VAL A 181 -11.85 6.25 5.34
CA VAL A 181 -11.37 7.19 4.33
C VAL A 181 -10.13 7.85 4.86
N ASP A 182 -9.00 7.60 4.21
CA ASP A 182 -7.72 8.21 4.55
C ASP A 182 -7.55 9.47 3.70
N LEU A 183 -7.50 10.62 4.36
CA LEU A 183 -7.33 11.92 3.73
C LEU A 183 -6.02 12.56 4.19
N SER A 184 -5.49 13.46 3.37
CA SER A 184 -4.29 14.23 3.65
C SER A 184 -4.50 15.68 3.24
N PRO A 185 -3.98 16.66 4.00
CA PRO A 185 -4.06 18.09 3.68
C PRO A 185 -3.45 18.45 2.31
N ASP A 186 -2.62 17.57 1.75
CA ASP A 186 -1.93 17.82 0.49
C ASP A 186 -2.76 17.45 -0.74
N TRP A 187 -3.98 16.89 -0.57
CA TRP A 187 -4.75 16.32 -1.68
C TRP A 187 -5.58 17.35 -2.46
N GLY A 188 -5.53 18.63 -2.09
CA GLY A 188 -6.06 19.73 -2.92
C GLY A 188 -6.83 20.79 -2.15
N GLU A 189 -7.28 20.49 -0.93
CA GLU A 189 -7.80 21.47 0.02
C GLU A 189 -7.04 21.35 1.36
N PRO A 190 -6.76 22.49 2.04
CA PRO A 190 -6.29 22.50 3.42
C PRO A 190 -7.14 21.58 4.32
N ALA A 191 -6.51 20.88 5.25
CA ALA A 191 -7.20 19.96 6.17
C ALA A 191 -8.35 20.61 6.96
N LEU A 192 -8.30 21.93 7.12
CA LEU A 192 -9.31 22.73 7.81
C LEU A 192 -10.66 22.73 7.10
N HIS A 193 -10.71 22.82 5.76
CA HIS A 193 -11.99 22.75 5.04
C HIS A 193 -12.65 21.38 5.14
N TRP A 194 -11.84 20.33 5.27
CA TRP A 194 -12.35 18.98 5.53
C TRP A 194 -12.96 18.85 6.92
N ILE A 195 -12.25 19.40 7.89
CA ILE A 195 -12.67 19.47 9.28
C ILE A 195 -13.99 20.26 9.43
N GLU A 196 -14.14 21.40 8.74
CA GLU A 196 -15.38 22.19 8.73
C GLU A 196 -16.57 21.36 8.24
N ARG A 197 -16.40 20.62 7.14
CA ARG A 197 -17.44 19.73 6.59
C ARG A 197 -17.75 18.55 7.50
N LEU A 198 -16.90 18.30 8.50
CA LEU A 198 -17.03 17.24 9.49
C LEU A 198 -17.44 17.79 10.87
N GLU A 199 -17.77 19.09 11.02
CA GLU A 199 -18.18 19.68 12.31
C GLU A 199 -19.42 18.99 12.90
N ASP A 200 -20.30 18.45 12.04
CA ASP A 200 -21.48 17.69 12.46
C ASP A 200 -21.17 16.22 12.82
N ALA A 201 -19.93 15.76 12.62
CA ALA A 201 -19.55 14.37 12.89
C ALA A 201 -19.44 14.13 14.40
N PRO A 202 -20.17 13.14 14.96
CA PRO A 202 -20.04 12.77 16.35
C PRO A 202 -18.61 12.24 16.59
N ILE A 203 -17.84 13.05 17.31
CA ILE A 203 -16.60 12.72 17.98
C ILE A 203 -15.35 12.68 17.07
N LEU A 204 -14.58 13.76 17.14
CA LEU A 204 -13.16 13.76 16.77
C LEU A 204 -12.38 13.03 17.86
N HIS A 205 -12.04 11.76 17.64
CA HIS A 205 -11.09 11.07 18.50
C HIS A 205 -9.71 11.23 17.88
N VAL A 206 -8.84 12.04 18.47
CA VAL A 206 -7.41 12.11 18.10
C VAL A 206 -6.73 10.79 18.51
N VAL A 207 -6.92 9.73 17.72
CA VAL A 207 -6.29 8.43 17.95
C VAL A 207 -5.14 8.27 16.97
N PRO A 208 -3.89 8.08 17.43
CA PRO A 208 -2.81 7.72 16.53
C PRO A 208 -3.15 6.43 15.79
N HIS A 209 -3.06 6.45 14.46
CA HIS A 209 -3.31 5.27 13.65
C HIS A 209 -1.98 4.64 13.22
N GLY A 210 -1.69 3.43 13.69
CA GLY A 210 -0.43 2.74 13.40
C GLY A 210 0.64 2.93 14.48
N ALA A 211 1.91 2.74 14.12
CA ALA A 211 3.04 2.69 15.06
C ALA A 211 3.58 4.08 15.48
N VAL A 212 2.76 5.12 15.37
CA VAL A 212 3.17 6.50 15.67
C VAL A 212 2.91 6.76 17.14
N SER A 213 3.94 7.14 17.88
CA SER A 213 3.82 7.50 19.28
C SER A 213 2.99 8.79 19.44
N ARG A 214 2.29 8.96 20.57
CA ARG A 214 1.54 10.20 20.85
C ARG A 214 2.43 11.45 20.76
N GLY A 215 3.71 11.34 21.12
CA GLY A 215 4.68 12.44 21.02
C GLY A 215 5.03 12.84 19.58
N GLU A 216 5.07 11.89 18.65
CA GLU A 216 5.27 12.17 17.22
C GLU A 216 4.05 12.84 16.61
N LEU A 217 2.84 12.44 17.03
CA LEU A 217 1.60 13.07 16.60
C LEU A 217 1.54 14.54 17.03
N SER A 218 1.86 14.86 18.28
CA SER A 218 1.86 16.26 18.77
C SER A 218 2.94 17.12 18.10
N ALA A 219 4.11 16.55 17.79
CA ALA A 219 5.14 17.23 17.00
C ALA A 219 4.66 17.50 15.56
N CYS A 220 3.97 16.55 14.95
CA CYS A 220 3.43 16.65 13.60
C CYS A 220 2.31 17.70 13.49
N VAL A 221 1.38 17.71 14.44
CA VAL A 221 0.35 18.75 14.55
C VAL A 221 0.99 20.13 14.70
N ARG A 222 2.00 20.29 15.57
CA ARG A 222 2.74 21.56 15.71
C ARG A 222 3.45 22.00 14.43
N LEU A 223 4.06 21.06 13.70
CA LEU A 223 4.70 21.36 12.42
C LEU A 223 3.69 21.80 11.36
N TYR A 224 2.49 21.21 11.35
CA TYR A 224 1.40 21.61 10.47
C TYR A 224 0.87 22.99 10.86
N ALA A 225 0.58 23.21 12.14
CA ALA A 225 0.08 24.47 12.71
C ALA A 225 0.99 25.68 12.41
N ARG A 226 2.31 25.48 12.30
CA ARG A 226 3.27 26.55 11.94
C ARG A 226 3.10 27.07 10.51
N ARG A 227 2.46 26.32 9.62
CA ARG A 227 2.20 26.71 8.22
C ARG A 227 0.85 27.39 8.04
N LEU A 228 0.01 27.33 9.07
CA LEU A 228 -1.30 27.98 9.10
C LEU A 228 -1.16 29.40 9.61
N ASP A 229 -2.05 30.27 9.14
CA ASP A 229 -2.23 31.59 9.74
C ASP A 229 -2.85 31.48 11.15
N GLU A 230 -2.96 32.61 11.84
CA GLU A 230 -3.40 32.66 13.24
C GLU A 230 -4.90 32.33 13.41
N GLU A 231 -5.70 32.49 12.37
CA GLU A 231 -7.13 32.18 12.38
C GLU A 231 -7.33 30.68 12.19
N ASP A 232 -6.69 30.12 11.18
CA ASP A 232 -6.67 28.71 10.85
C ASP A 232 -6.05 27.85 11.96
N ARG A 233 -5.02 28.36 12.63
CA ARG A 233 -4.41 27.67 13.79
C ARG A 233 -5.39 27.58 14.97
N ARG A 234 -6.04 28.69 15.32
CA ARG A 234 -7.04 28.71 16.40
C ARG A 234 -8.24 27.81 16.08
N ARG A 235 -8.63 27.71 14.82
CA ARG A 235 -9.66 26.78 14.34
C ARG A 235 -9.22 25.34 14.48
N LEU A 236 -8.00 25.01 14.02
CA LEU A 236 -7.42 23.68 14.17
C LEU A 236 -7.41 23.27 15.64
N ASP A 237 -6.92 24.13 16.54
CA ASP A 237 -6.88 23.85 17.98
C ASP A 237 -8.29 23.63 18.57
N GLY A 238 -9.29 24.40 18.10
CA GLY A 238 -10.69 24.23 18.49
C GLY A 238 -11.28 22.87 18.10
N VAL A 239 -10.98 22.41 16.88
CA VAL A 239 -11.47 21.13 16.34
C VAL A 239 -10.78 19.94 16.99
N LEU A 240 -9.47 20.04 17.18
CA LEU A 240 -8.67 18.98 17.79
C LEU A 240 -9.01 18.75 19.27
N GLY A 241 -9.93 19.55 19.84
CA GLY A 241 -10.18 19.55 21.27
C GLY A 241 -8.94 19.94 22.07
N LEU A 242 -7.98 20.63 21.44
CA LEU A 242 -6.80 21.22 22.05
C LEU A 242 -7.13 22.57 22.72
N ARG A 243 -8.41 22.81 23.03
CA ARG A 243 -8.78 23.83 24.00
C ARG A 243 -8.15 23.48 25.33
N ALA A 244 -7.57 24.49 25.98
CA ALA A 244 -6.99 24.39 27.33
C ALA A 244 -7.96 23.82 28.39
N ASP A 245 -9.24 23.71 28.06
CA ASP A 245 -10.33 23.32 28.95
C ASP A 245 -10.74 21.84 28.81
N ASN A 246 -10.09 21.08 27.90
CA ASN A 246 -10.37 19.65 27.71
C ASN A 246 -9.51 18.81 28.69
N PRO A 247 -10.09 18.00 29.59
CA PRO A 247 -9.33 17.25 30.61
C PRO A 247 -8.39 16.19 30.03
N ASP A 248 -8.51 15.84 28.75
CA ASP A 248 -7.57 14.98 28.03
C ASP A 248 -6.38 15.75 27.40
N TYR A 249 -6.30 17.06 27.64
CA TYR A 249 -5.18 17.91 27.24
C TYR A 249 -3.96 17.62 28.14
N VAL A 250 -2.94 16.98 27.58
CA VAL A 250 -1.61 16.89 28.19
C VAL A 250 -0.65 17.66 27.31
N GLY A 251 -0.34 18.89 27.73
CA GLY A 251 0.69 19.74 27.15
C GLY A 251 2.10 19.17 27.31
#